data_AF-A0A6P0Z758-F1
#
_entry.id   AF-A0A6P0Z758-F1
#
_cell.length_a   1.000
_cell.length_b   1.000
_cell.length_c   1.000
_cell.angle_alpha   90.00
_cell.angle_beta   90.00
_cell.angle_gamma   90.00
#
_symmetry.space_group_name_H-M   'P 1'
#
loop_
_entity.id
_entity.type
_entity.pdbx_description
1 polymer ?
#
loop_
_entity_poly.entity_id
_entity_poly.type
_entity_poly.pdbx_seq_one_letter_code
_entity_poly.pdbx_strand_id
1 'polypeptide(L)'
;MEQMTRQCIFKLVLSFDVAAVVSAVGWSLLRGKRPSRYFNEGGYISWISFFQLLACAILAWRIFKLHKGKLTFSTPKSSYRLWSIIALGFLFLAIDEVVEIHERIEDMIFQSLNLEETSFTRRIDDLIVGSYGLIAVGILYFYKEEIKKYSQVIPIFVCGFILMFAMVIFDLVSNKSDLLFLLIGDESFSEIIKHWLRALEETLKIFSEGVFIGALYRCLQISRRFPAVSRL
;
A
#
# COMPACT_ATOMS: atom_id res chain seq x y z
N MET A 1 17.70 4.85 25.27
CA MET A 1 17.61 3.49 24.66
C MET A 1 16.34 3.29 23.85
N GLU A 2 15.14 3.59 24.38
CA GLU A 2 13.87 3.32 23.69
C GLU A 2 13.71 4.06 22.34
N GLN A 3 14.13 5.33 22.23
CA GLN A 3 14.03 6.15 21.01
C GLN A 3 14.94 5.63 19.86
N MET A 4 16.10 5.06 20.19
CA MET A 4 17.00 4.42 19.23
C MET A 4 16.35 3.19 18.60
N THR A 5 15.71 2.33 19.40
CA THR A 5 15.02 1.13 18.90
C THR A 5 13.91 1.47 17.90
N ARG A 6 13.23 2.61 18.10
CA ARG A 6 12.12 3.04 17.21
C ARG A 6 12.59 3.50 15.83
N GLN A 7 13.76 4.15 15.76
CA GLN A 7 14.34 4.53 14.47
C GLN A 7 14.93 3.31 13.75
N CYS A 8 15.38 2.31 14.51
CA CYS A 8 15.96 1.08 13.97
C CYS A 8 14.97 0.27 13.13
N ILE A 9 13.74 0.05 13.62
CA ILE A 9 12.75 -0.76 12.88
C ILE A 9 12.34 -0.11 11.56
N PHE A 10 12.05 1.19 11.57
CA PHE A 10 11.67 1.88 10.34
C PHE A 10 12.80 1.85 9.29
N LYS A 11 14.03 2.13 9.71
CA LYS A 11 15.21 2.04 8.84
C LYS A 11 15.44 0.62 8.34
N LEU A 12 15.20 -0.39 9.18
CA LEU A 12 15.36 -1.79 8.82
C LEU A 12 14.36 -2.21 7.75
N VAL A 13 13.08 -1.85 7.88
CA VAL A 13 12.05 -2.12 6.86
C VAL A 13 12.44 -1.47 5.54
N LEU A 14 12.75 -0.17 5.52
CA LEU A 14 13.16 0.51 4.29
C LEU A 14 14.46 -0.04 3.68
N SER A 15 15.42 -0.45 4.52
CA SER A 15 16.66 -1.06 4.02
C SER A 15 16.40 -2.44 3.41
N PHE A 16 15.45 -3.19 3.98
CA PHE A 16 14.98 -4.44 3.42
C PHE A 16 14.28 -4.21 2.07
N ASP A 17 13.44 -3.19 1.95
CA ASP A 17 12.76 -2.82 0.69
C ASP A 17 13.76 -2.47 -0.40
N VAL A 18 14.76 -1.63 -0.07
CA VAL A 18 15.86 -1.30 -0.99
C VAL A 18 16.59 -2.56 -1.43
N ALA A 19 16.95 -3.45 -0.50
CA ALA A 19 17.66 -4.68 -0.83
C ALA A 19 16.81 -5.61 -1.71
N ALA A 20 15.52 -5.75 -1.42
CA ALA A 20 14.57 -6.53 -2.22
C ALA A 20 14.45 -6.00 -3.67
N VAL A 21 14.29 -4.70 -3.84
CA VAL A 21 14.21 -4.05 -5.16
C VAL A 21 15.54 -4.15 -5.93
N VAL A 22 16.66 -3.84 -5.28
CA VAL A 22 18.00 -3.92 -5.90
C VAL A 22 18.31 -5.34 -6.32
N SER A 23 18.00 -6.34 -5.49
CA SER A 23 18.16 -7.75 -5.85
C SER A 23 17.26 -8.15 -7.03
N ALA A 24 16.03 -7.64 -7.10
CA ALA A 24 15.07 -7.97 -8.16
C ALA A 24 15.58 -7.48 -9.51
N VAL A 25 15.92 -6.19 -9.56
CA VAL A 25 16.42 -5.53 -10.77
C VAL A 25 17.78 -6.11 -11.14
N GLY A 26 18.72 -6.16 -10.18
CA GLY A 26 20.09 -6.62 -10.41
C GLY A 26 20.14 -8.05 -10.91
N TRP A 27 19.40 -8.97 -10.29
CA TRP A 27 19.37 -10.37 -10.72
C TRP A 27 18.69 -10.55 -12.08
N SER A 28 17.68 -9.73 -12.40
CA SER A 28 17.06 -9.76 -13.72
C SER A 28 18.03 -9.32 -14.81
N LEU A 29 18.72 -8.19 -14.59
CA LEU A 29 19.70 -7.63 -15.55
C LEU A 29 20.89 -8.56 -15.77
N LEU A 30 21.43 -9.17 -14.69
CA LEU A 30 22.54 -10.13 -14.78
C LEU A 30 22.19 -11.38 -15.62
N ARG A 31 20.90 -11.69 -15.77
CA ARG A 31 20.40 -12.82 -16.58
C ARG A 31 19.93 -12.39 -17.97
N GLY A 32 20.15 -11.13 -18.36
CA GLY A 32 19.66 -10.58 -19.63
C GLY A 32 18.13 -10.57 -19.73
N LYS A 33 17.43 -10.53 -18.59
CA LYS A 33 15.96 -10.51 -18.54
C LYS A 33 15.44 -9.08 -18.33
N ARG A 34 14.15 -8.89 -18.61
CA ARG A 34 13.44 -7.61 -18.42
C ARG A 34 13.45 -7.19 -16.95
N PRO A 35 13.63 -5.90 -16.61
CA PRO A 35 13.75 -5.46 -15.21
C PRO A 35 12.52 -5.81 -14.37
N SER A 36 11.32 -5.84 -14.96
CA SER A 36 10.08 -6.21 -14.27
C SER A 36 9.91 -7.71 -13.98
N ARG A 37 10.85 -8.59 -14.37
CA ARG A 37 10.67 -10.06 -14.31
C ARG A 37 10.24 -10.60 -12.95
N TYR A 38 10.74 -10.01 -11.87
CA TYR A 38 10.44 -10.42 -10.49
C TYR A 38 9.33 -9.60 -9.82
N PHE A 39 8.82 -8.60 -10.54
CA PHE A 39 7.76 -7.69 -10.17
C PHE A 39 6.41 -8.06 -10.81
N ASN A 40 6.35 -9.14 -11.60
CA ASN A 40 5.08 -9.68 -12.10
C ASN A 40 4.28 -10.34 -10.96
N GLU A 41 2.96 -10.52 -11.14
CA GLU A 41 2.15 -11.28 -10.18
C GLU A 41 2.75 -12.67 -9.89
N GLY A 42 2.67 -13.09 -8.64
CA GLY A 42 3.31 -14.31 -8.14
C GLY A 42 4.84 -14.27 -8.04
N GLY A 43 5.48 -13.18 -8.48
CA GLY A 43 6.88 -12.88 -8.23
C GLY A 43 7.17 -12.68 -6.74
N TYR A 44 8.43 -12.80 -6.33
CA TYR A 44 8.76 -12.70 -4.90
C TYR A 44 8.54 -11.28 -4.34
N ILE A 45 8.54 -10.25 -5.18
CA ILE A 45 8.20 -8.87 -4.80
C ILE A 45 6.73 -8.81 -4.36
N SER A 46 5.82 -9.42 -5.11
CA SER A 46 4.40 -9.52 -4.73
C SER A 46 4.23 -10.26 -3.39
N TRP A 47 4.99 -11.34 -3.15
CA TRP A 47 4.99 -11.99 -1.83
C TRP A 47 5.51 -11.08 -0.71
N ILE A 48 6.52 -10.25 -0.97
CA ILE A 48 6.99 -9.26 0.01
C ILE A 48 5.88 -8.26 0.31
N SER A 49 5.21 -7.73 -0.72
CA SER A 49 4.05 -6.84 -0.58
C SER A 49 2.97 -7.46 0.31
N PHE A 50 2.55 -8.68 -0.02
CA PHE A 50 1.59 -9.45 0.77
C PHE A 50 1.95 -9.50 2.27
N PHE A 51 3.19 -9.85 2.61
CA PHE A 51 3.64 -9.92 4.00
C PHE A 51 3.70 -8.54 4.68
N GLN A 52 4.00 -7.48 3.93
CA GLN A 52 4.01 -6.12 4.46
C GLN A 52 2.61 -5.60 4.75
N LEU A 53 1.65 -5.81 3.84
CA LEU A 53 0.23 -5.53 4.08
C LEU A 53 -0.30 -6.33 5.28
N LEU A 54 0.07 -7.59 5.42
CA LEU A 54 -0.27 -8.40 6.59
C LEU A 54 0.35 -7.85 7.88
N ALA A 55 1.60 -7.37 7.83
CA ALA A 55 2.23 -6.71 8.97
C ALA A 55 1.48 -5.43 9.37
N CYS A 56 1.06 -4.62 8.41
CA CYS A 56 0.18 -3.46 8.65
C CYS A 56 -1.12 -3.87 9.34
N ALA A 57 -1.81 -4.90 8.83
CA ALA A 57 -3.03 -5.42 9.41
C ALA A 57 -2.84 -5.88 10.88
N ILE A 58 -1.77 -6.62 11.15
CA ILE A 58 -1.43 -7.10 12.50
C ILE A 58 -1.13 -5.92 13.44
N LEU A 59 -0.38 -4.92 13.00
CA LEU A 59 -0.05 -3.75 13.80
C LEU A 59 -1.32 -2.95 14.15
N ALA A 60 -2.17 -2.67 13.15
CA ALA A 60 -3.45 -2.01 13.36
C ALA A 60 -4.36 -2.80 14.31
N TRP A 61 -4.41 -4.12 14.16
CA TRP A 61 -5.19 -5.00 15.06
C TRP A 61 -4.69 -4.98 16.50
N ARG A 62 -3.36 -4.91 16.71
CA ARG A 62 -2.77 -4.73 18.05
C ARG A 62 -3.17 -3.39 18.66
N ILE A 63 -3.20 -2.32 17.87
CA ILE A 63 -3.68 -1.00 18.33
C ILE A 63 -5.16 -1.08 18.72
N PHE A 64 -5.98 -1.72 17.89
CA PHE A 64 -7.40 -1.98 18.19
C PHE A 64 -7.58 -2.70 19.54
N LYS A 65 -6.85 -3.79 19.79
CA LYS A 65 -6.94 -4.53 21.06
C LYS A 65 -6.59 -3.66 22.27
N LEU A 66 -5.59 -2.78 22.15
CA LEU A 66 -5.21 -1.84 23.23
C LEU A 66 -6.30 -0.81 23.52
N HIS A 67 -7.10 -0.42 22.53
CA HIS A 67 -8.18 0.56 22.69
C HIS A 67 -9.51 -0.09 23.11
N LYS A 68 -9.79 -1.34 22.67
CA LYS A 68 -11.02 -2.07 23.02
C LYS A 68 -11.16 -2.31 24.53
N GLY A 69 -10.05 -2.54 25.24
CA GLY A 69 -10.06 -2.75 26.70
C GLY A 69 -10.35 -1.51 27.54
N LYS A 70 -10.47 -0.32 26.92
CA LYS A 70 -10.61 0.98 27.61
C LYS A 70 -12.02 1.57 27.43
N LEU A 71 -13.06 0.74 27.42
CA LEU A 71 -14.47 1.15 27.28
C LEU A 71 -14.90 2.04 28.45
N THR A 72 -14.57 3.32 28.40
CA THR A 72 -15.36 4.39 29.03
C THR A 72 -16.54 4.65 28.11
N PHE A 73 -17.75 4.52 28.65
CA PHE A 73 -18.99 4.83 27.95
C PHE A 73 -18.91 6.21 27.29
N SER A 74 -19.50 6.31 26.10
CA SER A 74 -19.85 7.55 25.40
C SER A 74 -18.78 8.18 24.48
N THR A 75 -18.70 7.68 23.24
CA THR A 75 -18.93 8.45 22.00
C THR A 75 -19.02 7.50 20.79
N PRO A 76 -19.86 7.78 19.77
CA PRO A 76 -20.01 6.93 18.58
C PRO A 76 -18.76 6.88 17.67
N LYS A 77 -17.81 7.81 17.85
CA LYS A 77 -16.48 7.81 17.20
C LYS A 77 -15.41 7.19 18.09
N SER A 78 -15.69 6.01 18.65
CA SER A 78 -14.76 5.33 19.53
C SER A 78 -13.48 4.94 18.77
N SER A 79 -12.33 5.31 19.34
CA SER A 79 -10.97 5.07 18.83
C SER A 79 -10.77 3.65 18.27
N TYR A 80 -11.32 2.63 18.93
CA TYR A 80 -11.13 1.25 18.53
C TYR A 80 -11.75 0.92 17.16
N ARG A 81 -12.87 1.56 16.77
CA ARG A 81 -13.55 1.26 15.49
C ARG A 81 -12.66 1.60 14.30
N LEU A 82 -11.97 2.75 14.36
CA LEU A 82 -11.00 3.15 13.35
C LEU A 82 -9.92 2.08 13.16
N TRP A 83 -9.30 1.66 14.25
CA TRP A 83 -8.20 0.69 14.18
C TRP A 83 -8.65 -0.69 13.70
N SER A 84 -9.88 -1.11 14.00
CA SER A 84 -10.44 -2.33 13.40
C SER A 84 -10.70 -2.17 11.91
N ILE A 85 -11.19 -1.02 11.46
CA ILE A 85 -11.42 -0.74 10.02
C ILE A 85 -10.09 -0.74 9.27
N ILE A 86 -9.06 -0.06 9.80
CA ILE A 86 -7.72 -0.05 9.20
C ILE A 86 -7.15 -1.47 9.14
N ALA A 87 -7.28 -2.26 10.21
CA ALA A 87 -6.79 -3.64 10.23
C ALA A 87 -7.48 -4.51 9.18
N LEU A 88 -8.81 -4.41 9.05
CA LEU A 88 -9.57 -5.13 8.04
C LEU A 88 -9.25 -4.65 6.63
N GLY A 89 -9.04 -3.35 6.43
CA GLY A 89 -8.65 -2.77 5.14
C GLY A 89 -7.30 -3.31 4.66
N PHE A 90 -6.27 -3.29 5.50
CA PHE A 90 -4.97 -3.88 5.14
C PHE A 90 -5.02 -5.40 4.96
N LEU A 91 -5.86 -6.10 5.73
CA LEU A 91 -6.06 -7.54 5.53
C LEU A 91 -6.72 -7.82 4.18
N PHE A 92 -7.72 -7.01 3.82
CA PHE A 92 -8.37 -7.09 2.51
C PHE A 92 -7.36 -6.85 1.38
N LEU A 93 -6.54 -5.79 1.47
CA LEU A 93 -5.49 -5.51 0.48
C LEU A 93 -4.47 -6.67 0.37
N ALA A 94 -4.07 -7.26 1.51
CA ALA A 94 -3.17 -8.43 1.47
C ALA A 94 -3.81 -9.62 0.75
N ILE A 95 -5.11 -9.88 0.98
CA ILE A 95 -5.82 -10.96 0.28
C ILE A 95 -5.91 -10.62 -1.21
N ASP A 96 -6.23 -9.38 -1.54
CA ASP A 96 -6.35 -8.90 -2.91
C ASP A 96 -5.03 -9.06 -3.70
N GLU A 97 -3.88 -8.76 -3.10
CA GLU A 97 -2.54 -8.95 -3.71
C GLU A 97 -2.27 -10.41 -4.14
N VAL A 98 -2.92 -11.40 -3.53
CA VAL A 98 -2.71 -12.83 -3.85
C VAL A 98 -3.86 -13.42 -4.68
N VAL A 99 -5.07 -12.87 -4.53
CA VAL A 99 -6.29 -13.41 -5.12
C VAL A 99 -6.73 -12.64 -6.37
N GLU A 100 -6.20 -11.43 -6.55
CA GLU A 100 -6.49 -10.51 -7.66
C GLU A 100 -8.01 -10.21 -7.71
N ILE A 101 -8.56 -9.79 -6.57
CA ILE A 101 -10.00 -9.47 -6.47
C ILE A 101 -10.33 -8.27 -7.36
N HIS A 102 -9.46 -7.28 -7.43
CA HIS A 102 -9.65 -6.12 -8.31
C HIS A 102 -9.73 -6.51 -9.79
N GLU A 103 -8.93 -7.47 -10.27
CA GLU A 103 -9.02 -8.00 -11.63
C GLU A 103 -10.35 -8.73 -11.87
N ARG A 104 -10.78 -9.56 -10.91
CA ARG A 104 -12.08 -10.27 -11.03
C ARG A 104 -13.27 -9.32 -11.06
N ILE A 105 -13.20 -8.21 -10.32
CA ILE A 105 -14.25 -7.19 -10.34
C ILE A 105 -14.30 -6.53 -11.71
N GLU A 106 -13.15 -6.21 -12.30
CA GLU A 106 -13.06 -5.69 -13.65
C GLU A 106 -13.68 -6.66 -14.67
N ASP A 107 -13.30 -7.93 -14.66
CA ASP A 107 -13.87 -8.96 -15.52
C ASP A 107 -15.41 -9.04 -15.39
N MET A 108 -15.91 -8.97 -14.15
CA MET A 108 -17.36 -8.98 -13.89
C MET A 108 -18.05 -7.74 -14.47
N ILE A 109 -17.41 -6.57 -14.43
CA ILE A 109 -17.95 -5.33 -15.00
C ILE A 109 -18.03 -5.46 -16.52
N PHE A 110 -16.99 -5.98 -17.18
CA PHE A 110 -17.00 -6.16 -18.64
C PHE A 110 -18.06 -7.14 -19.09
N GLN A 111 -18.15 -8.29 -18.42
CA GLN A 111 -19.17 -9.29 -18.73
C GLN A 111 -20.58 -8.75 -18.51
N SER A 112 -20.79 -7.93 -17.47
CA SER A 112 -22.11 -7.37 -17.15
C SER A 112 -22.54 -6.25 -18.11
N LEU A 113 -21.59 -5.50 -18.67
CA LEU A 113 -21.87 -4.34 -19.52
C LEU A 113 -21.67 -4.61 -21.02
N ASN A 114 -21.26 -5.83 -21.42
CA ASN A 114 -20.91 -6.17 -22.80
C ASN A 114 -19.94 -5.16 -23.45
N LEU A 115 -18.96 -4.69 -22.68
CA LEU A 115 -17.94 -3.77 -23.17
C LEU A 115 -16.82 -4.57 -23.82
N GLU A 116 -16.31 -4.10 -24.96
CA GLU A 116 -15.10 -4.66 -25.56
C GLU A 116 -13.87 -4.30 -24.73
N GLU A 117 -12.95 -5.26 -24.56
CA GLU A 117 -11.64 -5.02 -23.95
C GLU A 117 -10.77 -4.13 -24.85
N THR A 118 -10.89 -2.83 -24.65
CA THR A 118 -10.00 -1.79 -25.20
C THR A 118 -8.90 -1.40 -24.20
N SER A 119 -7.88 -0.68 -24.66
CA SER A 119 -6.82 -0.09 -23.80
C SER A 119 -7.32 0.98 -22.82
N PHE A 120 -8.58 1.43 -22.96
CA PHE A 120 -9.22 2.35 -22.03
C PHE A 120 -9.93 1.60 -20.90
N THR A 121 -10.57 0.49 -21.25
CA THR A 121 -11.30 -0.36 -20.30
C THR A 121 -10.36 -1.06 -19.32
N ARG A 122 -9.17 -1.51 -19.76
CA ARG A 122 -8.07 -2.07 -18.91
C ARG A 122 -7.38 -1.08 -17.97
N ARG A 123 -8.14 -0.11 -17.46
CA ARG A 123 -7.72 0.88 -16.46
C ARG A 123 -8.69 0.90 -15.28
N ILE A 124 -9.70 0.03 -15.34
CA ILE A 124 -10.72 -0.04 -14.31
C ILE A 124 -10.12 -0.67 -13.06
N ASP A 125 -9.25 -1.67 -13.21
CA ASP A 125 -8.34 -2.19 -12.18
C ASP A 125 -7.55 -1.07 -11.47
N ASP A 126 -6.84 -0.22 -12.23
CA ASP A 126 -6.07 0.91 -11.69
C ASP A 126 -6.95 1.84 -10.84
N LEU A 127 -8.15 2.14 -11.35
CA LEU A 127 -9.12 2.99 -10.68
C LEU A 127 -9.72 2.31 -9.44
N ILE A 128 -9.90 0.99 -9.46
CA ILE A 128 -10.35 0.20 -8.32
C ILE A 128 -9.30 0.29 -7.19
N VAL A 129 -8.03 0.05 -7.49
CA VAL A 129 -6.94 0.16 -6.49
C VAL A 129 -6.82 1.59 -5.96
N GLY A 130 -6.85 2.59 -6.85
CA GLY A 130 -6.86 4.00 -6.47
C GLY A 130 -8.04 4.38 -5.57
N SER A 131 -9.22 3.78 -5.82
CA SER A 131 -10.42 4.00 -4.99
C SER A 131 -10.26 3.47 -3.57
N TYR A 132 -9.57 2.34 -3.37
CA TYR A 132 -9.26 1.81 -2.04
C TYR A 132 -8.46 2.82 -1.22
N GLY A 133 -7.45 3.44 -1.86
CA GLY A 133 -6.67 4.52 -1.28
C GLY A 133 -7.51 5.74 -0.89
N LEU A 134 -8.41 6.19 -1.77
CA LEU A 134 -9.31 7.31 -1.50
C LEU A 134 -10.28 7.01 -0.35
N ILE A 135 -10.83 5.80 -0.29
CA ILE A 135 -11.69 5.35 0.81
C ILE A 135 -10.91 5.38 2.13
N ALA A 136 -9.65 4.91 2.14
CA ALA A 136 -8.81 4.97 3.33
C ALA A 136 -8.57 6.42 3.80
N VAL A 137 -8.27 7.35 2.88
CA VAL A 137 -8.15 8.79 3.21
C VAL A 137 -9.46 9.35 3.76
N GLY A 138 -10.59 8.99 3.16
CA GLY A 138 -11.93 9.40 3.63
C GLY A 138 -12.23 8.90 5.05
N ILE A 139 -11.88 7.65 5.36
CA ILE A 139 -12.00 7.07 6.71
C ILE A 139 -11.11 7.84 7.70
N LEU A 140 -9.84 8.08 7.36
CA LEU A 140 -8.92 8.84 8.22
C LEU A 140 -9.41 10.27 8.47
N TYR A 141 -9.99 10.93 7.46
CA TYR A 141 -10.59 12.24 7.58
C TYR A 141 -11.84 12.22 8.49
N PHE A 142 -12.71 11.22 8.35
CA PHE A 142 -13.90 11.07 9.20
C PHE A 142 -13.54 10.87 10.68
N TYR A 143 -12.45 10.14 10.93
CA TYR A 143 -11.86 9.89 12.25
C TYR A 143 -10.69 10.83 12.60
N LYS A 144 -10.62 12.03 11.99
CA LYS A 144 -9.50 12.97 12.18
C LYS A 144 -9.18 13.29 13.63
N GLU A 145 -10.18 13.36 14.51
CA GLU A 145 -9.96 13.65 15.94
C GLU A 145 -9.19 12.53 16.65
N GLU A 146 -9.35 11.29 16.21
CA GLU A 146 -8.54 10.16 16.69
C GLU A 146 -7.12 10.24 16.13
N ILE A 147 -6.99 10.50 14.82
CA ILE A 147 -5.69 10.60 14.14
C ILE A 147 -4.84 11.77 14.67
N LYS A 148 -5.45 12.88 15.08
CA LYS A 148 -4.75 14.02 15.71
C LYS A 148 -3.97 13.63 16.97
N LYS A 149 -4.38 12.58 17.70
CA LYS A 149 -3.62 12.04 18.85
C LYS A 149 -2.26 11.47 18.43
N TYR A 150 -2.12 11.14 17.15
CA TYR A 150 -0.92 10.63 16.50
C TYR A 150 -0.34 11.67 15.54
N SER A 151 -0.48 12.97 15.85
CA SER A 151 -0.04 14.07 14.98
C SER A 151 1.41 13.96 14.50
N GLN A 152 2.29 13.42 15.34
CA GLN A 152 3.70 13.16 15.00
C GLN A 152 3.90 12.13 13.87
N VAL A 153 2.89 11.29 13.61
CA VAL A 153 2.91 10.21 12.61
C VAL A 153 2.23 10.63 11.31
N ILE A 154 1.41 11.69 11.32
CA ILE A 154 0.68 12.17 10.13
C ILE A 154 1.60 12.39 8.91
N PRO A 155 2.78 13.04 9.04
CA PRO A 155 3.66 13.21 7.88
C PRO A 155 4.13 11.89 7.25
N ILE A 156 4.28 10.84 8.07
CA ILE A 156 4.67 9.51 7.60
C ILE A 156 3.52 8.86 6.83
N PHE A 157 2.28 8.95 7.33
CA PHE A 157 1.11 8.50 6.58
C PHE A 157 0.95 9.24 5.25
N VAL A 158 1.12 10.56 5.25
CA VAL A 158 1.05 11.37 4.02
C VAL A 158 2.10 10.91 3.02
N CYS A 159 3.33 10.66 3.46
CA CYS A 159 4.39 10.11 2.59
C CYS A 159 3.98 8.76 1.98
N GLY A 160 3.44 7.84 2.80
CA GLY A 160 2.93 6.55 2.31
C GLY A 160 1.84 6.71 1.26
N PHE A 161 0.84 7.56 1.53
CA PHE A 161 -0.21 7.84 0.54
C PHE A 161 0.31 8.49 -0.73
N ILE A 162 1.30 9.39 -0.67
CA ILE A 162 1.91 9.98 -1.87
C ILE A 162 2.56 8.89 -2.72
N LEU A 163 3.32 7.96 -2.10
CA LEU A 163 3.94 6.84 -2.81
C LEU A 163 2.89 5.90 -3.41
N MET A 164 1.84 5.58 -2.64
CA MET A 164 0.70 4.77 -3.10
C MET A 164 -0.05 5.42 -4.27
N PHE A 165 -0.31 6.72 -4.25
CA PHE A 165 -0.97 7.36 -5.40
C PHE A 165 -0.01 7.52 -6.58
N ALA A 166 1.30 7.68 -6.32
CA ALA A 166 2.29 7.70 -7.38
C ALA A 166 2.36 6.36 -8.13
N MET A 167 2.31 5.20 -7.43
CA MET A 167 2.25 3.90 -8.14
C MET A 167 1.02 3.80 -9.06
N VAL A 168 -0.17 4.19 -8.60
CA VAL A 168 -1.40 4.16 -9.43
C VAL A 168 -1.26 5.07 -10.66
N ILE A 169 -0.61 6.23 -10.50
CA ILE A 169 -0.34 7.12 -11.64
C ILE A 169 0.64 6.46 -12.62
N PHE A 170 1.67 5.78 -12.13
CA PHE A 170 2.61 5.08 -13.01
C PHE A 170 1.93 3.96 -13.76
N ASP A 171 1.06 3.19 -13.11
CA ASP A 171 0.32 2.09 -13.74
C ASP A 171 -0.58 2.59 -14.88
N LEU A 172 -1.39 3.63 -14.58
CA LEU A 172 -2.24 4.31 -15.57
C LEU A 172 -1.44 4.84 -16.77
N VAL A 173 -0.18 5.24 -16.57
CA VAL A 173 0.71 5.71 -17.64
C VAL A 173 1.33 4.54 -18.40
N SER A 174 1.76 3.46 -17.74
CA SER A 174 2.33 2.29 -18.40
C SER A 174 1.33 1.50 -19.23
N ASN A 175 0.05 1.53 -18.86
CA ASN A 175 -1.02 0.86 -19.61
C ASN A 175 -1.41 1.59 -20.90
N LYS A 176 -0.87 2.79 -21.16
CA LYS A 176 -0.98 3.51 -22.44
C LYS A 176 0.19 3.20 -23.38
N SER A 177 0.18 2.01 -24.01
CA SER A 177 1.11 1.70 -25.11
C SER A 177 1.05 2.73 -26.24
N ASP A 178 -0.14 3.23 -26.55
CA ASP A 178 -0.36 4.13 -27.69
C ASP A 178 0.19 5.54 -27.43
N LEU A 179 0.16 6.02 -26.17
CA LEU A 179 0.71 7.33 -25.82
C LEU A 179 2.23 7.30 -25.76
N LEU A 180 2.81 6.24 -25.21
CA LEU A 180 4.26 6.03 -25.24
C LEU A 180 4.76 5.90 -26.68
N PHE A 181 4.06 5.12 -27.50
CA PHE A 181 4.36 5.01 -28.93
C PHE A 181 4.23 6.36 -29.65
N LEU A 182 3.18 7.13 -29.40
CA LEU A 182 2.96 8.43 -30.05
C LEU A 182 4.00 9.49 -29.64
N LEU A 183 4.53 9.42 -28.41
CA LEU A 183 5.58 10.33 -27.94
C LEU A 183 6.97 9.97 -28.46
N ILE A 184 7.26 8.69 -28.64
CA ILE A 184 8.60 8.18 -28.90
C ILE A 184 8.80 7.83 -30.39
N GLY A 185 7.76 7.28 -31.03
CA GLY A 185 7.80 6.80 -32.41
C GLY A 185 8.51 5.46 -32.63
N ASP A 186 8.99 4.79 -31.57
CA ASP A 186 9.70 3.51 -31.61
C ASP A 186 9.05 2.48 -30.67
N GLU A 187 8.52 1.40 -31.26
CA GLU A 187 7.90 0.29 -30.53
C GLU A 187 8.88 -0.42 -29.58
N SER A 188 10.14 -0.60 -30.00
CA SER A 188 11.14 -1.31 -29.20
C SER A 188 11.51 -0.52 -27.96
N PHE A 189 11.66 0.80 -28.09
CA PHE A 189 11.96 1.67 -26.97
C PHE A 189 10.75 1.84 -26.03
N SER A 190 9.52 1.89 -26.58
CA SER A 190 8.27 1.92 -25.80
C SER A 190 8.16 0.68 -24.88
N GLU A 191 8.43 -0.52 -25.41
CA GLU A 191 8.41 -1.75 -24.62
C GLU A 191 9.47 -1.77 -23.50
N ILE A 192 10.67 -1.24 -23.76
CA ILE A 192 11.71 -1.11 -22.72
C ILE A 192 11.23 -0.20 -21.59
N ILE A 193 10.67 0.98 -21.93
CA ILE A 193 10.14 1.92 -20.94
C ILE A 193 9.02 1.29 -20.14
N LYS A 194 8.09 0.56 -20.79
CA LYS A 194 6.99 -0.13 -20.11
C LYS A 194 7.48 -1.05 -19.01
N HIS A 195 8.55 -1.83 -19.25
CA HIS A 195 9.14 -2.69 -18.23
C HIS A 195 9.78 -1.93 -17.06
N TRP A 196 10.35 -0.75 -17.32
CA TRP A 196 10.89 0.10 -16.25
C TRP A 196 9.79 0.78 -15.45
N LEU A 197 8.73 1.24 -16.10
CA LEU A 197 7.56 1.82 -15.42
C LEU A 197 6.89 0.80 -14.50
N ARG A 198 6.68 -0.43 -14.98
CA ARG A 198 6.14 -1.52 -14.13
C ARG A 198 7.05 -1.84 -12.94
N ALA A 199 8.37 -1.85 -13.14
CA ALA A 199 9.30 -2.05 -12.03
C ALA A 199 9.25 -0.88 -11.02
N LEU A 200 9.07 0.36 -11.50
CA LEU A 200 8.97 1.55 -10.66
C LEU A 200 7.66 1.60 -9.86
N GLU A 201 6.55 1.25 -10.50
CA GLU A 201 5.23 1.11 -9.89
C GLU A 201 5.26 0.15 -8.68
N GLU A 202 5.72 -1.08 -8.91
CA GLU A 202 5.85 -2.10 -7.86
C GLU A 202 6.87 -1.71 -6.78
N THR A 203 7.92 -0.98 -7.15
CA THR A 203 8.87 -0.40 -6.20
C THR A 203 8.18 0.60 -5.27
N LEU A 204 7.38 1.50 -5.83
CA LEU A 204 6.62 2.50 -5.06
C LEU A 204 5.57 1.84 -4.15
N LYS A 205 4.96 0.73 -4.60
CA LYS A 205 4.07 -0.11 -3.77
C LYS A 205 4.77 -0.59 -2.50
N ILE A 206 5.89 -1.31 -2.65
CA ILE A 206 6.65 -1.82 -1.50
C ILE A 206 7.10 -0.68 -0.58
N PHE A 207 7.63 0.42 -1.13
CA PHE A 207 8.06 1.54 -0.28
C PHE A 207 6.90 2.20 0.46
N SER A 208 5.73 2.33 -0.16
CA SER A 208 4.52 2.82 0.48
C SER A 208 4.13 1.96 1.68
N GLU A 209 4.13 0.64 1.50
CA GLU A 209 3.80 -0.32 2.55
C GLU A 209 4.82 -0.31 3.69
N GLY A 210 6.11 -0.28 3.38
CA GLY A 210 7.18 -0.09 4.35
C GLY A 210 7.01 1.20 5.18
N VAL A 211 6.58 2.28 4.51
CA VAL A 211 6.22 3.55 5.16
C VAL A 211 5.00 3.40 6.09
N PHE A 212 3.95 2.70 5.66
CA PHE A 212 2.78 2.42 6.50
C PHE A 212 3.10 1.52 7.70
N ILE A 213 3.96 0.50 7.55
CA ILE A 213 4.46 -0.31 8.67
C ILE A 213 5.14 0.60 9.70
N GLY A 214 6.01 1.50 9.23
CA GLY A 214 6.67 2.50 10.08
C GLY A 214 5.68 3.37 10.84
N ALA A 215 4.67 3.90 10.15
CA ALA A 215 3.63 4.73 10.73
C ALA A 215 2.80 3.96 11.78
N LEU A 216 2.28 2.79 11.44
CA LEU A 216 1.47 1.96 12.33
C LEU A 216 2.27 1.47 13.54
N TYR A 217 3.54 1.13 13.36
CA TYR A 217 4.42 0.76 14.46
C TYR A 217 4.61 1.92 15.44
N ARG A 218 4.78 3.16 14.94
CA ARG A 218 4.82 4.37 15.78
C ARG A 218 3.50 4.61 16.51
N CYS A 219 2.37 4.45 15.82
CA CYS A 219 1.05 4.53 16.45
C CYS A 219 0.90 3.50 17.58
N LEU A 220 1.36 2.26 17.38
CA LEU A 220 1.34 1.21 18.40
C LEU A 220 2.18 1.59 19.63
N GLN A 221 3.35 2.18 19.43
CA GLN A 221 4.19 2.65 20.52
C GLN A 221 3.55 3.79 21.31
N ILE A 222 2.93 4.75 20.62
CA ILE A 222 2.19 5.85 21.24
C ILE A 222 1.02 5.28 22.06
N SER A 223 0.27 4.35 21.48
CA SER A 223 -0.89 3.70 22.12
C SER A 223 -0.54 2.95 23.41
N ARG A 224 0.67 2.39 23.51
CA ARG A 224 1.17 1.71 24.71
C ARG A 224 1.56 2.67 25.83
N ARG A 225 1.98 3.90 25.49
CA ARG A 225 2.42 4.91 26.47
C ARG A 225 1.29 5.65 27.16
N PHE A 226 0.08 5.57 26.64
CA PHE A 226 -1.12 6.03 27.32
C PHE A 226 -1.86 4.82 27.91
N PRO A 227 -1.38 4.18 29.00
CA PRO A 227 -2.22 3.22 29.71
C PRO A 227 -3.52 3.93 30.11
N ALA A 228 -4.62 3.18 30.15
CA ALA A 228 -5.86 3.72 30.69
C ALA A 228 -5.53 4.33 32.05
N VAL A 229 -5.92 5.59 32.27
CA VAL A 229 -5.90 6.18 33.61
C VAL A 229 -6.55 5.14 34.52
N SER A 230 -5.74 4.57 35.41
CA SER A 230 -6.20 3.68 36.46
C SER A 230 -7.28 4.45 37.19
N ARG A 231 -8.51 3.91 37.16
CA ARG A 231 -9.66 4.47 37.85
C ARG A 231 -9.24 4.72 39.30
N LEU A 232 -9.16 6.00 39.68
CA LEU A 232 -9.36 6.44 41.06
C LEU A 232 -10.83 6.19 41.42
#